data_AF-A0A1F8B9I0-F1
#
_entry.id   AF-A0A1F8B9I0-F1
#
_cell.length_a   1.000
_cell.length_b   1.000
_cell.length_c   1.000
_cell.angle_alpha   90.00
_cell.angle_beta   90.00
_cell.angle_gamma   90.00
#
_symmetry.space_group_name_H-M   'P 1'
#
loop_
_entity.id
_entity.type
_entity.pdbx_description
1 polymer ?
#
loop_
_entity_poly.entity_id
_entity_poly.type
_entity_poly.pdbx_seq_one_letter_code
_entity_poly.pdbx_strand_id
1 'polypeptide(L)'
;MNNSPSQIKWNNEVKLIVSDVDETIADLYVKAEPEMIRELTQLLKEGKALFFVTGQGLKSVQWRIIDPIPQQLRSLILVGHCSGAEVWGHNPDGSLHSQPFYSVYNLSEEQKKKWRELIWQLVKEFNLKTYPTMSVKEFLKKAGNNPLTVMLEDRGPQITFEVVNGYDLTPEQANQIETNIPETHGHYDLRVPILERAEQLFTETNLPITPRLGGIFAVDFAVKGVSKTTAVKHVLEERLVLSSLGLSKEDIENPKHTEVWGDKFSTIRGGTDRHMSEALVKEVRSIDFREENPEEFIKGYNIVVWNGEEHLHEGLLEYLQLRHC
;
A
#
# COMPACT_ATOMS: atom_id res chain seq x y z
N MET A 1 29.42 21.38 14.03
CA MET A 1 30.05 20.62 12.94
C MET A 1 28.91 20.05 12.11
N ASN A 2 28.68 20.62 10.93
CA ASN A 2 27.64 20.16 10.03
C ASN A 2 28.13 18.86 9.39
N ASN A 3 27.76 17.73 9.99
CA ASN A 3 27.85 16.45 9.29
C ASN A 3 26.79 16.50 8.19
N SER A 4 27.22 16.79 6.96
CA SER A 4 26.45 16.40 5.78
C SER A 4 26.11 14.92 5.97
N PRO A 5 24.83 14.51 5.96
CA PRO A 5 24.49 13.10 6.15
C PRO A 5 25.24 12.29 5.08
N SER A 6 26.02 11.30 5.51
CA SER A 6 26.74 10.41 4.60
C SER A 6 25.76 9.84 3.58
N GLN A 7 26.07 9.96 2.30
CA GLN A 7 25.26 9.42 1.20
C GLN A 7 24.80 7.99 1.51
N ILE A 8 23.49 7.74 1.45
CA ILE A 8 22.94 6.40 1.66
C ILE A 8 23.46 5.51 0.53
N LYS A 9 24.18 4.44 0.90
CA LYS A 9 24.76 3.49 -0.04
C LYS A 9 23.87 2.27 -0.21
N TRP A 10 23.97 1.66 -1.38
CA TRP A 10 23.36 0.35 -1.65
C TRP A 10 23.81 -0.71 -0.64
N ASN A 11 22.86 -1.54 -0.21
CA ASN A 11 23.13 -2.69 0.64
C ASN A 11 23.44 -3.93 -0.20
N ASN A 12 24.73 -4.25 -0.34
CA ASN A 12 25.20 -5.43 -1.08
C ASN A 12 24.83 -6.78 -0.41
N GLU A 13 24.45 -6.78 0.86
CA GLU A 13 24.11 -7.99 1.62
C GLU A 13 22.60 -8.30 1.56
N VAL A 14 21.78 -7.43 0.97
CA VAL A 14 20.32 -7.60 0.94
C VAL A 14 19.91 -8.85 0.16
N LYS A 15 18.98 -9.61 0.74
CA LYS A 15 18.38 -10.82 0.17
C LYS A 15 16.87 -10.69 0.03
N LEU A 16 16.22 -10.01 0.97
CA LEU A 16 14.79 -9.70 0.94
C LEU A 16 14.58 -8.18 0.98
N ILE A 17 13.71 -7.69 0.11
CA ILE A 17 13.23 -6.32 0.14
C ILE A 17 11.74 -6.35 0.42
N VAL A 18 11.30 -5.66 1.48
CA VAL A 18 9.88 -5.44 1.78
C VAL A 18 9.54 -4.02 1.37
N SER A 19 8.62 -3.84 0.42
CA SER A 19 8.39 -2.53 -0.19
C SER A 19 6.92 -2.16 -0.21
N ASP A 20 6.61 -0.89 0.05
CA ASP A 20 5.36 -0.33 -0.46
C ASP A 20 5.38 -0.29 -2.00
N VAL A 21 4.26 0.02 -2.62
CA VAL A 21 4.10 0.09 -4.07
C VAL A 21 3.78 1.50 -4.54
N ASP A 22 2.78 2.15 -3.93
CA ASP A 22 2.29 3.44 -4.41
C ASP A 22 3.27 4.54 -4.00
N GLU A 23 3.64 5.41 -4.92
CA GLU A 23 4.66 6.46 -4.70
C GLU A 23 6.07 5.92 -4.30
N THR A 24 6.26 4.60 -4.19
CA THR A 24 7.55 3.95 -3.92
C THR A 24 8.06 3.16 -5.13
N ILE A 25 7.27 2.25 -5.69
CA ILE A 25 7.64 1.48 -6.91
C ILE A 25 7.02 2.12 -8.15
N ALA A 26 5.79 2.62 -8.03
CA ALA A 26 5.05 3.23 -9.11
C ALA A 26 4.06 4.26 -8.57
N ASP A 27 3.76 5.29 -9.37
CA ASP A 27 2.70 6.24 -9.05
C ASP A 27 1.31 5.57 -9.02
N LEU A 28 0.38 6.15 -8.26
CA LEU A 28 -0.93 5.61 -7.94
C LEU A 28 -1.76 5.32 -9.21
N TYR A 29 -2.14 4.05 -9.38
CA TYR A 29 -2.85 3.55 -10.58
C TYR A 29 -2.10 3.73 -11.92
N VAL A 30 -0.78 3.91 -11.88
CA VAL A 30 0.09 4.02 -13.07
C VAL A 30 1.05 2.82 -13.12
N LYS A 31 1.43 2.38 -14.33
CA LYS A 31 2.48 1.34 -14.48
C LYS A 31 3.80 1.87 -13.92
N ALA A 32 4.58 0.96 -13.34
CA ALA A 32 5.98 1.28 -13.07
C ALA A 32 6.69 1.60 -14.39
N GLU A 33 7.63 2.54 -14.33
CA GLU A 33 8.41 2.92 -15.50
C GLU A 33 9.24 1.74 -16.03
N PRO A 34 9.51 1.67 -17.34
CA PRO A 34 10.35 0.61 -17.92
C PRO A 34 11.71 0.45 -17.22
N GLU A 35 12.31 1.56 -16.80
CA GLU A 35 13.56 1.64 -16.06
C GLU A 35 13.45 0.98 -14.69
N MET A 36 12.37 1.27 -13.95
CA MET A 36 12.05 0.62 -12.68
C MET A 36 11.88 -0.90 -12.86
N ILE A 37 11.09 -1.32 -13.86
CA ILE A 37 10.91 -2.75 -14.18
C ILE A 37 12.24 -3.43 -14.49
N ARG A 38 13.13 -2.74 -15.23
CA ARG A 38 14.46 -3.25 -15.56
C ARG A 38 15.31 -3.46 -14.30
N GLU A 39 15.33 -2.50 -13.37
CA GLU A 39 16.08 -2.63 -12.12
C GLU A 39 15.52 -3.72 -11.20
N LEU A 40 14.19 -3.79 -11.04
CA LEU A 40 13.54 -4.87 -10.28
C LEU A 40 13.84 -6.25 -10.88
N THR A 41 13.79 -6.35 -12.21
CA THR A 41 14.16 -7.58 -12.94
C THR A 41 15.62 -7.97 -12.67
N GLN A 42 16.52 -7.00 -12.59
CA GLN A 42 17.93 -7.25 -12.32
C GLN A 42 18.17 -7.72 -10.88
N LEU A 43 17.48 -7.15 -9.88
CA LEU A 43 17.50 -7.65 -8.50
C LEU A 43 17.06 -9.12 -8.42
N LEU A 44 15.96 -9.47 -9.09
CA LEU A 44 15.44 -10.84 -9.09
C LEU A 44 16.42 -11.81 -9.77
N LYS A 45 17.11 -11.40 -10.85
CA LYS A 45 18.17 -12.21 -11.48
C LYS A 45 19.38 -12.44 -10.57
N GLU A 46 19.66 -11.51 -9.67
CA GLU A 46 20.69 -11.64 -8.64
C GLU A 46 20.24 -12.53 -7.47
N GLY A 47 19.03 -13.08 -7.51
CA GLY A 47 18.47 -13.95 -6.47
C GLY A 47 17.88 -13.20 -5.27
N LYS A 48 17.63 -11.89 -5.39
CA LYS A 48 16.97 -11.10 -4.34
C LYS A 48 15.46 -11.26 -4.44
N ALA A 49 14.80 -11.47 -3.31
CA ALA A 49 13.36 -11.57 -3.23
C ALA A 49 12.71 -10.20 -2.98
N LEU A 50 11.52 -10.01 -3.55
CA LEU A 50 10.69 -8.82 -3.38
C LEU A 50 9.38 -9.20 -2.69
N PHE A 51 9.02 -8.46 -1.64
CA PHE A 51 7.72 -8.57 -0.99
C PHE A 51 7.03 -7.21 -1.02
N PHE A 52 6.10 -7.07 -1.96
CA PHE A 52 5.29 -5.86 -2.08
C PHE A 52 4.15 -5.89 -1.07
N VAL A 53 3.99 -4.84 -0.25
CA VAL A 53 2.92 -4.73 0.75
C VAL A 53 2.19 -3.41 0.55
N THR A 54 0.98 -3.46 -0.03
CA THR A 54 0.26 -2.28 -0.52
C THR A 54 -1.20 -2.29 -0.11
N GLY A 55 -1.82 -1.10 -0.01
CA GLY A 55 -3.27 -0.95 0.12
C GLY A 55 -4.05 -1.37 -1.13
N GLN A 56 -3.39 -1.48 -2.29
CA GLN A 56 -4.01 -1.83 -3.57
C GLN A 56 -4.42 -3.31 -3.65
N GLY A 57 -5.29 -3.62 -4.61
CA GLY A 57 -5.69 -5.00 -4.91
C GLY A 57 -4.61 -5.76 -5.70
N LEU A 58 -4.58 -7.10 -5.56
CA LEU A 58 -3.61 -7.96 -6.25
C LEU A 58 -3.54 -7.71 -7.76
N LYS A 59 -4.70 -7.59 -8.42
CA LYS A 59 -4.76 -7.32 -9.86
C LYS A 59 -4.03 -6.04 -10.23
N SER A 60 -4.14 -5.00 -9.39
CA SER A 60 -3.49 -3.71 -9.58
C SER A 60 -1.97 -3.86 -9.64
N VAL A 61 -1.40 -4.55 -8.64
CA VAL A 61 0.05 -4.82 -8.57
C VAL A 61 0.51 -5.68 -9.74
N GLN A 62 -0.30 -6.68 -10.14
CA GLN A 62 0.02 -7.54 -11.26
C GLN A 62 0.21 -6.76 -12.55
N TRP A 63 -0.76 -5.94 -12.96
CA TRP A 63 -0.68 -5.24 -14.23
C TRP A 63 0.37 -4.11 -14.24
N ARG A 64 0.64 -3.48 -13.08
CA ARG A 64 1.56 -2.34 -12.95
C ARG A 64 3.02 -2.78 -12.92
N ILE A 65 3.30 -3.90 -12.27
CA ILE A 65 4.66 -4.27 -11.85
C ILE A 65 5.02 -5.70 -12.28
N ILE A 66 4.18 -6.69 -11.96
CA ILE A 66 4.59 -8.11 -12.06
C ILE A 66 4.48 -8.64 -13.49
N ASP A 67 3.42 -8.29 -14.23
CA ASP A 67 3.21 -8.76 -15.59
C ASP A 67 4.31 -8.32 -16.56
N PRO A 68 4.88 -7.10 -16.44
CA PRO A 68 6.08 -6.71 -17.18
C PRO A 68 7.36 -7.50 -16.82
N ILE A 69 7.45 -8.12 -15.64
CA ILE A 69 8.62 -8.90 -15.21
C ILE A 69 8.57 -10.29 -15.87
N PRO A 70 9.71 -10.81 -16.39
CA PRO A 70 9.79 -12.15 -16.97
C PRO A 70 9.23 -13.23 -16.04
N GLN A 71 8.37 -14.10 -16.57
CA GLN A 71 7.60 -15.06 -15.78
C GLN A 71 8.49 -15.91 -14.86
N GLN A 72 9.60 -16.43 -15.36
CA GLN A 72 10.54 -17.28 -14.62
C GLN A 72 11.18 -16.64 -13.38
N LEU A 73 11.06 -15.31 -13.21
CA LEU A 73 11.59 -14.58 -12.06
C LEU A 73 10.53 -14.31 -10.98
N ARG A 74 9.25 -14.53 -11.28
CA ARG A 74 8.13 -14.15 -10.40
C ARG A 74 8.03 -15.01 -9.14
N SER A 75 8.65 -16.20 -9.13
CA SER A 75 8.75 -17.06 -7.95
C SER A 75 9.44 -16.38 -6.76
N LEU A 76 10.25 -15.35 -7.02
CA LEU A 76 10.91 -14.54 -5.99
C LEU A 76 10.08 -13.31 -5.55
N ILE A 77 8.80 -13.24 -5.92
CA ILE A 77 7.91 -12.12 -5.63
C ILE A 77 6.72 -12.56 -4.79
N LEU A 78 6.51 -11.87 -3.65
CA LEU A 78 5.27 -11.90 -2.87
C LEU A 78 4.50 -10.59 -2.99
N VAL A 79 3.18 -10.69 -2.85
CA VAL A 79 2.25 -9.55 -2.83
C VAL A 79 1.30 -9.66 -1.64
N GLY A 80 1.51 -8.80 -0.64
CA GLY A 80 0.60 -8.51 0.45
C GLY A 80 -0.37 -7.41 0.04
N HIS A 81 -1.50 -7.78 -0.56
CA HIS A 81 -2.47 -6.83 -1.09
C HIS A 81 -3.52 -6.45 -0.05
N CYS A 82 -4.21 -5.33 -0.25
CA CYS A 82 -5.18 -4.77 0.70
C CYS A 82 -4.60 -4.61 2.12
N SER A 83 -3.43 -3.98 2.23
CA SER A 83 -2.64 -3.84 3.45
C SER A 83 -2.25 -5.17 4.11
N GLY A 84 -2.03 -6.20 3.30
CA GLY A 84 -1.68 -7.53 3.76
C GLY A 84 -2.87 -8.35 4.26
N ALA A 85 -4.10 -8.03 3.84
CA ALA A 85 -5.26 -8.88 4.14
C ALA A 85 -5.08 -10.29 3.56
N GLU A 86 -4.38 -10.39 2.43
CA GLU A 86 -3.85 -11.66 1.94
C GLU A 86 -2.43 -11.46 1.41
N VAL A 87 -1.63 -12.54 1.48
CA VAL A 87 -0.32 -12.61 0.85
C VAL A 87 -0.33 -13.70 -0.20
N TRP A 88 -0.03 -13.32 -1.43
CA TRP A 88 0.06 -14.20 -2.59
C TRP A 88 1.51 -14.31 -3.05
N GLY A 89 1.84 -15.44 -3.67
CA GLY A 89 3.12 -15.64 -4.35
C GLY A 89 2.96 -16.49 -5.60
N HIS A 90 4.07 -16.93 -6.16
CA HIS A 90 4.11 -17.63 -7.43
C HIS A 90 4.77 -19.00 -7.31
N ASN A 91 4.28 -19.95 -8.09
CA ASN A 91 4.89 -21.26 -8.27
C ASN A 91 6.29 -21.13 -8.92
N PRO A 92 7.12 -22.19 -8.92
CA PRO A 92 8.44 -22.17 -9.56
C PRO A 92 8.44 -21.83 -11.05
N ASP A 93 7.33 -22.05 -11.76
CA ASP A 93 7.15 -21.66 -13.16
C ASP A 93 6.71 -20.20 -13.35
N GLY A 94 6.59 -19.44 -12.26
CA GLY A 94 6.16 -18.04 -12.23
C GLY A 94 4.66 -17.81 -12.33
N SER A 95 3.84 -18.87 -12.38
CA SER A 95 2.38 -18.75 -12.31
C SER A 95 1.94 -18.40 -10.90
N LEU A 96 0.87 -17.61 -10.75
CA LEU A 96 0.31 -17.30 -9.42
C LEU A 96 -0.17 -18.59 -8.73
N HIS A 97 0.06 -18.72 -7.43
CA HIS A 97 -0.53 -19.81 -6.65
C HIS A 97 -2.06 -19.80 -6.74
N SER A 98 -2.69 -20.98 -6.59
CA SER A 98 -4.14 -21.13 -6.61
C SER A 98 -4.82 -20.64 -5.32
N GLN A 99 -4.04 -20.44 -4.26
CA GLN A 99 -4.47 -19.95 -2.95
C GLN A 99 -3.39 -19.02 -2.38
N PRO A 100 -3.76 -18.05 -1.52
CA PRO A 100 -2.78 -17.23 -0.83
C PRO A 100 -2.02 -18.03 0.23
N PHE A 101 -0.79 -17.61 0.53
CA PHE A 101 -0.02 -18.12 1.67
C PHE A 101 -0.61 -17.69 3.01
N TYR A 102 -1.29 -16.54 3.04
CA TYR A 102 -1.93 -15.98 4.22
C TYR A 102 -3.21 -15.28 3.80
N SER A 103 -4.29 -15.45 4.56
CA SER A 103 -5.53 -14.71 4.35
C SER A 103 -6.27 -14.51 5.67
N VAL A 104 -6.62 -13.27 5.98
CA VAL A 104 -7.62 -12.96 7.03
C VAL A 104 -9.02 -12.83 6.45
N TYR A 105 -9.20 -13.05 5.14
CA TYR A 105 -10.47 -12.89 4.44
C TYR A 105 -11.38 -14.12 4.62
N ASN A 106 -11.74 -14.40 5.86
CA ASN A 106 -12.49 -15.59 6.26
C ASN A 106 -14.01 -15.35 6.41
N LEU A 107 -14.57 -14.42 5.62
CA LEU A 107 -16.01 -14.13 5.64
C LEU A 107 -16.82 -15.25 4.96
N SER A 108 -18.02 -15.51 5.47
CA SER A 108 -19.00 -16.35 4.77
C SER A 108 -19.52 -15.64 3.51
N GLU A 109 -20.05 -16.39 2.54
CA GLU A 109 -20.66 -15.81 1.34
C GLU A 109 -21.82 -14.86 1.66
N GLU A 110 -22.59 -15.15 2.73
CA GLU A 110 -23.65 -14.27 3.22
C GLU A 110 -23.10 -12.95 3.76
N GLN A 111 -22.03 -12.99 4.56
CA GLN A 111 -21.36 -11.78 5.04
C GLN A 111 -20.77 -10.96 3.89
N LYS A 112 -20.13 -11.63 2.91
CA LYS A 112 -19.59 -10.99 1.70
C LYS A 112 -20.67 -10.28 0.89
N LYS A 113 -21.82 -10.93 0.71
CA LYS A 113 -22.97 -10.34 0.02
C LYS A 113 -23.53 -9.15 0.80
N LYS A 114 -23.76 -9.33 2.10
CA LYS A 114 -24.32 -8.26 2.96
C LYS A 114 -23.41 -7.03 2.98
N TRP A 115 -22.10 -7.23 3.08
CA TRP A 115 -21.13 -6.14 3.01
C TRP A 115 -21.27 -5.34 1.71
N ARG A 116 -21.31 -6.01 0.55
CA ARG A 116 -21.48 -5.36 -0.76
C ARG A 116 -22.81 -4.61 -0.88
N GLU A 117 -23.88 -5.15 -0.31
CA GLU A 117 -25.17 -4.45 -0.24
C GLU A 117 -25.07 -3.15 0.56
N LEU A 118 -24.38 -3.15 1.71
CA LEU A 118 -24.18 -1.95 2.52
C LEU A 118 -23.30 -0.90 1.82
N ILE A 119 -22.29 -1.33 1.05
CA ILE A 119 -21.51 -0.42 0.21
C ILE A 119 -22.41 0.30 -0.80
N TRP A 120 -23.30 -0.42 -1.48
CA TRP A 120 -24.24 0.19 -2.42
C TRP A 120 -25.31 1.04 -1.73
N GLN A 121 -25.66 0.71 -0.48
CA GLN A 121 -26.49 1.58 0.36
C GLN A 121 -25.79 2.92 0.62
N LEU A 122 -24.49 2.93 0.97
CA LEU A 122 -23.71 4.16 1.12
C LEU A 122 -23.66 4.98 -0.17
N VAL A 123 -23.39 4.32 -1.31
CA VAL A 123 -23.40 4.99 -2.64
C VAL A 123 -24.74 5.70 -2.87
N LYS A 124 -25.86 5.05 -2.53
CA LYS A 124 -27.19 5.64 -2.69
C LYS A 124 -27.49 6.75 -1.68
N GLU A 125 -27.20 6.54 -0.39
CA GLU A 125 -27.49 7.49 0.68
C GLU A 125 -26.74 8.82 0.47
N PHE A 126 -25.49 8.75 0.00
CA PHE A 126 -24.66 9.93 -0.29
C PHE A 126 -24.77 10.43 -1.74
N ASN A 127 -25.67 9.85 -2.54
CA ASN A 127 -25.87 10.18 -3.95
C ASN A 127 -24.55 10.17 -4.77
N LEU A 128 -23.69 9.19 -4.51
CA LEU A 128 -22.37 9.09 -5.13
C LEU A 128 -22.49 8.56 -6.56
N LYS A 129 -21.75 9.18 -7.48
CA LYS A 129 -21.55 8.68 -8.84
C LYS A 129 -20.22 7.94 -8.91
N THR A 130 -20.29 6.64 -9.13
CA THR A 130 -19.11 5.75 -9.11
C THR A 130 -18.42 5.65 -10.47
N TYR A 131 -17.10 5.62 -10.47
CA TYR A 131 -16.23 5.35 -11.62
C TYR A 131 -15.32 4.14 -11.30
N PRO A 132 -14.84 3.40 -12.31
CA PRO A 132 -13.76 2.43 -12.08
C PRO A 132 -12.47 3.16 -11.66
N THR A 133 -11.56 2.46 -10.99
CA THR A 133 -10.23 3.02 -10.65
C THR A 133 -9.43 3.32 -11.92
N MET A 134 -8.76 4.47 -11.91
CA MET A 134 -7.89 4.98 -12.96
C MET A 134 -6.95 6.03 -12.38
N SER A 135 -6.01 6.54 -13.18
CA SER A 135 -5.15 7.65 -12.72
C SER A 135 -6.00 8.87 -12.32
N VAL A 136 -5.54 9.64 -11.33
CA VAL A 136 -6.24 10.85 -10.86
C VAL A 136 -6.51 11.81 -12.03
N LYS A 137 -5.53 11.98 -12.93
CA LYS A 137 -5.66 12.81 -14.13
C LYS A 137 -6.79 12.35 -15.05
N GLU A 138 -6.92 11.05 -15.30
CA GLU A 138 -8.01 10.51 -16.13
C GLU A 138 -9.36 10.60 -15.45
N PHE A 139 -9.39 10.40 -14.13
CA PHE A 139 -10.60 10.55 -13.33
C PHE A 139 -11.13 11.98 -13.43
N LEU A 140 -10.30 12.98 -13.14
CA LEU A 140 -10.68 14.41 -13.22
C LEU A 140 -11.16 14.80 -14.62
N LYS A 141 -10.56 14.25 -15.68
CA LYS A 141 -11.02 14.48 -17.06
C LYS A 141 -12.45 13.95 -17.32
N LYS A 142 -12.84 12.83 -16.69
CA LYS A 142 -14.16 12.18 -16.88
C LYS A 142 -15.23 12.65 -15.89
N ALA A 143 -14.83 12.92 -14.66
CA ALA A 143 -15.71 13.26 -13.56
C ALA A 143 -15.88 14.78 -13.39
N GLY A 144 -14.95 15.58 -13.93
CA GLY A 144 -14.85 17.00 -13.64
C GLY A 144 -14.52 17.22 -12.16
N ASN A 145 -15.03 18.32 -11.60
CA ASN A 145 -14.81 18.72 -10.22
C ASN A 145 -16.02 18.40 -9.31
N ASN A 146 -16.83 17.41 -9.66
CA ASN A 146 -18.04 17.09 -8.88
C ASN A 146 -17.64 16.35 -7.58
N PRO A 147 -17.88 16.91 -6.38
CA PRO A 147 -17.52 16.29 -5.10
C PRO A 147 -18.13 14.92 -4.84
N LEU A 148 -19.29 14.64 -5.43
CA LEU A 148 -20.03 13.38 -5.26
C LEU A 148 -19.58 12.29 -6.26
N THR A 149 -18.49 12.52 -6.99
CA THR A 149 -17.89 11.49 -7.85
C THR A 149 -16.78 10.76 -7.10
N VAL A 150 -16.81 9.43 -7.13
CA VAL A 150 -15.82 8.58 -6.47
C VAL A 150 -15.34 7.49 -7.41
N MET A 151 -14.07 7.07 -7.29
CA MET A 151 -13.68 5.78 -7.85
C MET A 151 -14.02 4.68 -6.84
N LEU A 152 -14.59 3.58 -7.31
CA LEU A 152 -15.00 2.46 -6.46
C LEU A 152 -14.33 1.19 -6.97
N GLU A 153 -13.64 0.49 -6.06
CA GLU A 153 -13.03 -0.81 -6.36
C GLU A 153 -13.33 -1.82 -5.26
N ASP A 154 -13.87 -2.98 -5.66
CA ASP A 154 -13.99 -4.16 -4.81
C ASP A 154 -12.79 -5.08 -5.07
N ARG A 155 -11.88 -5.14 -4.10
CA ARG A 155 -10.63 -5.90 -4.18
C ARG A 155 -10.77 -7.30 -3.57
N GLY A 156 -11.94 -7.65 -3.04
CA GLY A 156 -12.16 -8.86 -2.25
C GLY A 156 -12.18 -8.57 -0.74
N PRO A 157 -11.03 -8.59 -0.05
CA PRO A 157 -10.94 -8.34 1.39
C PRO A 157 -10.96 -6.85 1.78
N GLN A 158 -10.95 -5.97 0.79
CA GLN A 158 -11.13 -4.53 0.95
C GLN A 158 -11.99 -3.99 -0.18
N ILE A 159 -12.87 -3.05 0.13
CA ILE A 159 -13.57 -2.22 -0.84
C ILE A 159 -13.15 -0.78 -0.57
N THR A 160 -12.81 -0.02 -1.60
CA THR A 160 -12.28 1.34 -1.44
C THR A 160 -13.11 2.33 -2.24
N PHE A 161 -13.41 3.47 -1.60
CA PHE A 161 -13.85 4.69 -2.28
C PHE A 161 -12.69 5.67 -2.36
N GLU A 162 -12.28 6.02 -3.58
CA GLU A 162 -11.35 7.12 -3.83
C GLU A 162 -12.15 8.41 -4.03
N VAL A 163 -12.14 9.27 -3.00
CA VAL A 163 -12.98 10.47 -2.92
C VAL A 163 -12.19 11.70 -3.41
N VAL A 164 -11.57 11.59 -4.58
CA VAL A 164 -10.63 12.58 -5.16
C VAL A 164 -11.19 14.01 -5.22
N ASN A 165 -12.48 14.17 -5.51
CA ASN A 165 -13.11 15.49 -5.59
C ASN A 165 -13.79 15.94 -4.29
N GLY A 166 -13.92 15.05 -3.31
CA GLY A 166 -14.70 15.26 -2.09
C GLY A 166 -13.87 15.29 -0.82
N TYR A 167 -12.55 15.18 -0.93
CA TYR A 167 -11.61 15.49 0.14
C TYR A 167 -11.12 16.92 -0.06
N ASP A 168 -11.02 17.72 1.01
CA ASP A 168 -10.57 19.11 0.94
C ASP A 168 -11.50 20.05 0.12
N LEU A 169 -12.78 20.08 0.50
CA LEU A 169 -13.80 20.93 -0.12
C LEU A 169 -13.78 22.35 0.45
N THR A 170 -14.00 23.34 -0.43
CA THR A 170 -14.28 24.72 0.00
C THR A 170 -15.68 24.84 0.63
N PRO A 171 -15.95 25.88 1.42
CA PRO A 171 -17.29 26.11 1.98
C PRO A 171 -18.39 26.16 0.91
N GLU A 172 -18.12 26.76 -0.26
CA GLU A 172 -19.09 26.85 -1.36
C GLU A 172 -19.40 25.48 -1.96
N GLN A 173 -18.40 24.60 -2.08
CA GLN A 173 -18.60 23.24 -2.58
C GLN A 173 -19.34 22.39 -1.55
N ALA A 174 -19.01 22.51 -0.27
CA ALA A 174 -19.69 21.81 0.81
C ALA A 174 -21.17 22.20 0.91
N ASN A 175 -21.48 23.49 0.78
CA ASN A 175 -22.86 24.00 0.82
C ASN A 175 -23.73 23.54 -0.38
N GLN A 176 -23.12 23.05 -1.46
CA GLN A 176 -23.84 22.47 -2.61
C GLN A 176 -24.22 21.00 -2.39
N ILE A 177 -23.72 20.38 -1.33
CA ILE A 177 -23.98 18.99 -0.99
C ILE A 177 -25.08 18.96 0.09
N GLU A 178 -26.13 18.16 -0.13
CA GLU A 178 -27.26 18.08 0.80
C GLU A 178 -26.87 17.46 2.16
N THR A 179 -25.83 16.62 2.17
CA THR A 179 -25.28 16.02 3.39
C THR A 179 -24.46 17.04 4.18
N ASN A 180 -24.69 17.11 5.49
CA ASN A 180 -23.87 17.93 6.38
C ASN A 180 -22.45 17.35 6.46
N ILE A 181 -21.45 18.10 5.98
CA ILE A 181 -20.04 17.73 6.04
C ILE A 181 -19.40 18.49 7.21
N PRO A 182 -18.79 17.82 8.19
CA PRO A 182 -18.11 18.51 9.27
C PRO A 182 -16.87 19.24 8.76
N GLU A 183 -16.59 20.41 9.33
CA GLU A 183 -15.34 21.13 9.11
C GLU A 183 -14.24 20.49 9.99
N THR A 184 -13.16 20.04 9.37
CA THR A 184 -11.97 19.52 10.04
C THR A 184 -10.75 20.30 9.58
N HIS A 185 -10.05 20.94 10.52
CA HIS A 185 -8.83 21.72 10.23
C HIS A 185 -8.99 22.84 9.18
N GLY A 186 -10.17 23.44 9.05
CA GLY A 186 -10.43 24.53 8.09
C GLY A 186 -10.97 24.09 6.74
N HIS A 187 -11.21 22.78 6.55
CA HIS A 187 -11.65 22.20 5.29
C HIS A 187 -12.81 21.21 5.51
N TYR A 188 -13.64 21.03 4.49
CA TYR A 188 -14.76 20.08 4.52
C TYR A 188 -14.35 18.76 3.86
N ASP A 189 -14.63 17.62 4.50
CA ASP A 189 -14.20 16.32 4.01
C ASP A 189 -15.36 15.30 3.96
N LEU A 190 -15.82 14.96 2.75
CA LEU A 190 -16.93 14.03 2.52
C LEU A 190 -16.63 12.61 3.05
N ARG A 191 -15.35 12.27 3.23
CA ARG A 191 -14.94 10.95 3.73
C ARG A 191 -15.38 10.71 5.17
N VAL A 192 -15.38 11.75 6.00
CA VAL A 192 -15.72 11.65 7.43
C VAL A 192 -17.16 11.14 7.62
N PRO A 193 -18.21 11.78 7.07
CA PRO A 193 -19.57 11.30 7.25
C PRO A 193 -19.81 9.94 6.56
N ILE A 194 -19.14 9.64 5.43
CA ILE A 194 -19.20 8.30 4.80
C ILE A 194 -18.65 7.24 5.77
N LEU A 195 -17.51 7.51 6.39
CA LEU A 195 -16.84 6.62 7.34
C LEU A 195 -17.71 6.36 8.56
N GLU A 196 -18.24 7.41 9.18
CA GLU A 196 -19.12 7.31 10.36
C GLU A 196 -20.39 6.51 10.04
N ARG A 197 -21.02 6.77 8.89
CA ARG A 197 -22.21 6.03 8.46
C ARG A 197 -21.89 4.57 8.17
N ALA A 198 -20.75 4.28 7.56
CA ALA A 198 -20.30 2.92 7.31
C ALA A 198 -20.06 2.15 8.62
N GLU A 199 -19.44 2.79 9.61
CA GLU A 199 -19.19 2.19 10.93
C GLU A 199 -20.50 1.81 11.62
N GLN A 200 -21.50 2.69 11.57
CA GLN A 200 -22.84 2.40 12.07
C GLN A 200 -23.44 1.17 11.37
N LEU A 201 -23.45 1.14 10.04
CA LEU A 201 -24.04 0.05 9.25
C LEU A 201 -23.38 -1.31 9.52
N PHE A 202 -22.05 -1.34 9.61
CA PHE A 202 -21.32 -2.59 9.89
C PHE A 202 -21.54 -3.06 11.34
N THR A 203 -21.64 -2.13 12.29
CA THR A 203 -21.93 -2.46 13.68
C THR A 203 -23.35 -3.01 13.85
N GLU A 204 -24.35 -2.37 13.26
CA GLU A 204 -25.76 -2.81 13.28
C GLU A 204 -25.95 -4.20 12.68
N THR A 205 -25.11 -4.57 11.70
CA THR A 205 -25.18 -5.86 11.01
C THR A 205 -24.18 -6.89 11.54
N ASN A 206 -23.39 -6.53 12.58
CA ASN A 206 -22.34 -7.36 13.16
C ASN A 206 -21.36 -7.92 12.10
N LEU A 207 -21.05 -7.10 11.08
CA LEU A 207 -20.05 -7.44 10.08
C LEU A 207 -18.66 -7.10 10.61
N PRO A 208 -17.66 -8.00 10.50
CA PRO A 208 -16.29 -7.74 10.96
C PRO A 208 -15.52 -6.89 9.94
N ILE A 209 -16.09 -5.77 9.54
CA ILE A 209 -15.52 -4.78 8.62
C ILE A 209 -15.24 -3.51 9.39
N THR A 210 -14.11 -2.88 9.12
CA THR A 210 -13.70 -1.61 9.73
C THR A 210 -13.51 -0.59 8.61
N PRO A 211 -14.26 0.53 8.63
CA PRO A 211 -13.98 1.65 7.75
C PRO A 211 -12.78 2.43 8.30
N ARG A 212 -11.91 2.92 7.41
CA ARG A 212 -10.75 3.74 7.76
C ARG A 212 -10.43 4.73 6.65
N LEU A 213 -9.86 5.87 7.01
CA LEU A 213 -9.26 6.76 6.02
C LEU A 213 -7.98 6.12 5.49
N GLY A 214 -7.86 6.02 4.18
CA GLY A 214 -6.72 5.44 3.47
C GLY A 214 -6.04 6.50 2.60
N GLY A 215 -4.70 6.50 2.58
CA GLY A 215 -3.93 7.43 1.76
C GLY A 215 -4.32 8.90 1.95
N ILE A 216 -4.31 9.66 0.87
CA ILE A 216 -4.65 11.09 0.88
C ILE A 216 -6.17 11.31 0.79
N PHE A 217 -6.88 10.50 0.01
CA PHE A 217 -8.29 10.75 -0.36
C PHE A 217 -9.18 9.51 -0.35
N ALA A 218 -8.75 8.39 0.22
CA ALA A 218 -9.51 7.15 0.21
C ALA A 218 -10.32 6.93 1.50
N VAL A 219 -11.43 6.21 1.38
CA VAL A 219 -12.09 5.50 2.48
C VAL A 219 -12.03 4.02 2.15
N ASP A 220 -11.30 3.28 2.99
CA ASP A 220 -11.20 1.83 2.89
C ASP A 220 -12.19 1.17 3.83
N PHE A 221 -12.95 0.22 3.31
CA PHE A 221 -13.74 -0.72 4.07
C PHE A 221 -12.98 -2.03 4.05
N ALA A 222 -12.35 -2.43 5.16
CA ALA A 222 -11.47 -3.59 5.20
C ALA A 222 -11.92 -4.59 6.26
N VAL A 223 -11.60 -5.87 6.07
CA VAL A 223 -11.80 -6.88 7.12
C VAL A 223 -11.04 -6.46 8.39
N LYS A 224 -11.66 -6.63 9.56
CA LYS A 224 -11.06 -6.29 10.84
C LYS A 224 -9.77 -7.10 11.08
N GLY A 225 -8.74 -6.45 11.62
CA GLY A 225 -7.46 -7.09 11.94
C GLY A 225 -6.42 -7.05 10.81
N VAL A 226 -6.74 -6.39 9.68
CA VAL A 226 -5.78 -6.17 8.59
C VAL A 226 -4.73 -5.12 8.99
N SER A 227 -3.45 -5.53 8.96
CA SER A 227 -2.30 -4.65 9.16
C SER A 227 -1.10 -5.16 8.36
N LYS A 228 -0.33 -4.23 7.77
CA LYS A 228 0.96 -4.54 7.11
C LYS A 228 1.88 -5.30 8.06
N THR A 229 1.89 -4.93 9.36
CA THR A 229 2.73 -5.59 10.37
C THR A 229 2.43 -7.08 10.48
N THR A 230 1.16 -7.45 10.62
CA THR A 230 0.76 -8.85 10.84
C THR A 230 1.08 -9.70 9.61
N ALA A 231 0.81 -9.18 8.41
CA ALA A 231 1.11 -9.87 7.17
C ALA A 231 2.61 -10.13 6.99
N VAL A 232 3.44 -9.10 7.23
CA VAL A 232 4.90 -9.23 7.14
C VAL A 232 5.41 -10.22 8.19
N LYS A 233 4.99 -10.11 9.46
CA LYS A 233 5.39 -11.07 10.50
C LYS A 233 5.05 -12.50 10.13
N HIS A 234 3.82 -12.75 9.68
CA HIS A 234 3.37 -14.10 9.36
C HIS A 234 4.21 -14.74 8.24
N VAL A 235 4.48 -13.99 7.17
CA VAL A 235 5.32 -14.45 6.06
C VAL A 235 6.75 -14.78 6.50
N LEU A 236 7.31 -13.94 7.37
CA LEU A 236 8.69 -14.08 7.84
C LEU A 236 8.86 -15.16 8.92
N GLU A 237 7.79 -15.56 9.58
CA GLU A 237 7.79 -16.68 10.54
C GLU A 237 7.54 -18.04 9.87
N GLU A 238 6.89 -18.05 8.69
CA GLU A 238 6.51 -19.28 7.99
C GLU A 238 7.62 -19.82 7.08
N ARG A 239 8.23 -20.94 7.49
CA ARG A 239 9.36 -21.57 6.80
C ARG A 239 9.03 -21.95 5.35
N LEU A 240 7.81 -22.40 5.09
CA LEU A 240 7.41 -22.80 3.74
C LEU A 240 7.39 -21.60 2.80
N VAL A 241 6.90 -20.45 3.27
CA VAL A 241 6.87 -19.21 2.48
C VAL A 241 8.30 -18.73 2.20
N LEU A 242 9.17 -18.65 3.21
CA LEU A 242 10.57 -18.28 3.02
C LEU A 242 11.29 -19.19 2.02
N SER A 243 11.09 -20.51 2.13
CA SER A 243 11.72 -21.47 1.23
C SER A 243 11.28 -21.29 -0.23
N SER A 244 10.04 -20.86 -0.47
CA SER A 244 9.55 -20.56 -1.82
C SER A 244 10.28 -19.38 -2.47
N LEU A 245 10.82 -18.46 -1.65
CA LEU A 245 11.65 -17.34 -2.07
C LEU A 245 13.16 -17.67 -2.10
N GLY A 246 13.55 -18.90 -1.81
CA GLY A 246 14.96 -19.28 -1.66
C GLY A 246 15.62 -18.69 -0.41
N LEU A 247 14.83 -18.31 0.60
CA LEU A 247 15.30 -17.74 1.86
C LEU A 247 15.21 -18.76 3.01
N SER A 248 16.09 -18.59 3.99
CA SER A 248 16.08 -19.29 5.27
C SER A 248 15.64 -18.37 6.40
N LYS A 249 15.41 -18.93 7.60
CA LYS A 249 15.07 -18.11 8.77
C LYS A 249 16.27 -17.27 9.22
N GLU A 250 17.47 -17.85 9.13
CA GLU A 250 18.75 -17.21 9.42
C GLU A 250 18.99 -16.00 8.50
N ASP A 251 18.48 -16.06 7.26
CA ASP A 251 18.55 -14.91 6.36
C ASP A 251 17.74 -13.73 6.90
N ILE A 252 16.54 -13.98 7.43
CA ILE A 252 15.66 -12.91 7.94
C ILE A 252 16.11 -12.39 9.31
N GLU A 253 16.72 -13.24 10.14
CA GLU A 253 17.22 -12.86 11.46
C GLU A 253 18.45 -11.93 11.37
N ASN A 254 19.17 -11.91 10.25
CA ASN A 254 20.25 -10.95 10.02
C ASN A 254 19.69 -9.61 9.49
N PRO A 255 19.79 -8.51 10.25
CA PRO A 255 19.21 -7.23 9.86
C PRO A 255 19.80 -6.64 8.57
N LYS A 256 20.97 -7.10 8.12
CA LYS A 256 21.56 -6.66 6.86
C LYS A 256 21.00 -7.35 5.62
N HIS A 257 20.36 -8.50 5.78
CA HIS A 257 19.80 -9.25 4.65
C HIS A 257 18.38 -8.79 4.29
N THR A 258 17.77 -7.94 5.11
CA THR A 258 16.44 -7.39 4.86
C THR A 258 16.50 -5.87 4.78
N GLU A 259 15.77 -5.28 3.84
CA GLU A 259 15.59 -3.83 3.75
C GLU A 259 14.12 -3.50 3.53
N VAL A 260 13.66 -2.38 4.11
CA VAL A 260 12.30 -1.87 3.90
C VAL A 260 12.35 -0.61 3.04
N TRP A 261 11.49 -0.54 2.02
CA TRP A 261 11.32 0.63 1.16
C TRP A 261 9.90 1.17 1.28
N GLY A 262 9.76 2.49 1.40
CA GLY A 262 8.46 3.15 1.46
C GLY A 262 8.60 4.66 1.27
N ASP A 263 7.47 5.36 1.38
CA ASP A 263 7.40 6.81 1.23
C ASP A 263 6.71 7.50 2.42
N LYS A 264 6.30 6.72 3.43
CA LYS A 264 5.53 7.26 4.56
C LYS A 264 5.78 6.54 5.89
N PHE A 265 6.78 6.98 6.64
CA PHE A 265 7.19 6.42 7.94
C PHE A 265 6.80 7.28 9.16
N SER A 266 6.41 8.55 8.98
CA SER A 266 6.06 9.48 10.07
C SER A 266 4.96 8.93 11.00
N THR A 267 5.20 8.99 12.31
CA THR A 267 4.19 8.65 13.33
C THR A 267 3.14 9.75 13.51
N ILE A 268 3.44 10.99 13.09
CA ILE A 268 2.56 12.15 13.23
C ILE A 268 1.63 12.27 12.02
N ARG A 269 2.15 12.02 10.82
CA ARG A 269 1.42 12.19 9.54
C ARG A 269 0.76 10.89 9.04
N GLY A 270 0.59 9.92 9.94
CA GLY A 270 -0.11 8.67 9.64
C GLY A 270 0.64 7.78 8.64
N GLY A 271 1.96 7.70 8.74
CA GLY A 271 2.82 6.94 7.82
C GLY A 271 2.65 5.43 7.97
N THR A 272 1.93 4.82 7.03
CA THR A 272 1.53 3.40 7.10
C THR A 272 2.69 2.44 6.86
N ASP A 273 3.82 2.89 6.29
CA ASP A 273 4.94 2.02 5.93
C ASP A 273 5.80 1.65 7.13
N ARG A 274 5.76 2.48 8.19
CA ARG A 274 6.38 2.14 9.49
C ARG A 274 5.93 0.79 10.03
N HIS A 275 4.71 0.38 9.69
CA HIS A 275 4.15 -0.91 10.11
C HIS A 275 4.89 -2.11 9.51
N MET A 276 5.56 -1.95 8.36
CA MET A 276 6.47 -2.95 7.82
C MET A 276 7.75 -3.04 8.66
N SER A 277 8.32 -1.91 9.07
CA SER A 277 9.50 -1.89 9.96
C SER A 277 9.17 -2.46 11.35
N GLU A 278 7.99 -2.19 11.90
CA GLU A 278 7.52 -2.77 13.18
C GLU A 278 7.35 -4.30 13.15
N ALA A 279 7.31 -4.90 11.95
CA ALA A 279 7.31 -6.35 11.77
C ALA A 279 8.71 -6.98 11.93
N LEU A 280 9.76 -6.17 11.88
CA LEU A 280 11.15 -6.57 11.81
C LEU A 280 11.92 -6.15 13.07
N VAL A 281 13.15 -6.68 13.21
CA VAL A 281 14.08 -6.18 14.23
C VAL A 281 14.50 -4.75 13.89
N LYS A 282 14.74 -3.93 14.92
CA LYS A 282 14.88 -2.47 14.80
C LYS A 282 16.08 -2.04 13.97
N GLU A 283 17.07 -2.91 13.87
CA GLU A 283 18.33 -2.73 13.15
C GLU A 283 18.17 -2.84 11.63
N VAL A 284 17.09 -3.47 11.15
CA VAL A 284 16.77 -3.53 9.71
C VAL A 284 16.63 -2.12 9.18
N ARG A 285 17.41 -1.80 8.15
CA ARG A 285 17.35 -0.51 7.50
C ARG A 285 16.01 -0.34 6.77
N SER A 286 15.35 0.76 7.04
CA SER A 286 14.20 1.24 6.27
C SER A 286 14.59 2.54 5.59
N ILE A 287 14.28 2.67 4.31
CA ILE A 287 14.58 3.87 3.51
C ILE A 287 13.25 4.51 3.15
N ASP A 288 13.11 5.76 3.56
CA ASP A 288 12.02 6.64 3.16
C ASP A 288 12.43 7.43 1.92
N PHE A 289 11.72 7.25 0.81
CA PHE A 289 11.98 7.99 -0.42
C PHE A 289 11.26 9.34 -0.49
N ARG A 290 10.38 9.64 0.48
CA ARG A 290 9.77 10.97 0.64
C ARG A 290 10.62 11.82 1.58
N GLU A 291 10.61 13.13 1.35
CA GLU A 291 11.16 14.10 2.30
C GLU A 291 10.28 14.21 3.56
N GLU A 292 10.42 13.28 4.49
CA GLU A 292 9.82 13.37 5.82
C GLU A 292 10.81 13.91 6.87
N ASN A 293 10.28 14.45 7.97
CA ASN A 293 11.12 14.88 9.09
C ASN A 293 11.54 13.65 9.93
N PRO A 294 12.84 13.31 10.03
CA PRO A 294 13.30 12.15 10.79
C PRO A 294 12.92 12.17 12.28
N GLU A 295 12.65 13.34 12.86
CA GLU A 295 12.20 13.46 14.25
C GLU A 295 10.78 12.89 14.46
N GLU A 296 10.00 12.75 13.39
CA GLU A 296 8.64 12.19 13.42
C GLU A 296 8.64 10.65 13.36
N PHE A 297 9.81 10.02 13.14
CA PHE A 297 9.93 8.56 13.02
C PHE A 297 9.86 7.85 14.37
N ILE A 298 9.48 6.57 14.32
CA ILE A 298 9.42 5.73 15.52
C ILE A 298 10.83 5.56 16.13
N LYS A 299 10.95 5.85 17.43
CA LYS A 299 12.23 5.88 18.12
C LYS A 299 12.92 4.50 18.15
N GLY A 300 14.21 4.51 17.82
CA GLY A 300 15.09 3.36 17.92
C GLY A 300 15.04 2.40 16.72
N TYR A 301 14.23 2.68 15.70
CA TYR A 301 14.29 1.97 14.43
C TYR A 301 15.28 2.64 13.48
N ASN A 302 15.95 1.85 12.65
CA ASN A 302 16.90 2.30 11.64
C ASN A 302 16.15 2.80 10.38
N ILE A 303 15.46 3.93 10.51
CA ILE A 303 14.76 4.58 9.41
C ILE A 303 15.60 5.78 8.95
N VAL A 304 15.92 5.82 7.66
CA VAL A 304 16.71 6.89 7.03
C VAL A 304 15.92 7.53 5.89
N VAL A 305 16.03 8.84 5.74
CA VAL A 305 15.46 9.57 4.59
C VAL A 305 16.45 9.55 3.44
N TRP A 306 15.99 9.15 2.26
CA TRP A 306 16.76 9.19 1.03
C TRP A 306 17.33 10.59 0.80
N ASN A 307 18.62 10.66 0.46
CA ASN A 307 19.35 11.92 0.31
C ASN A 307 19.97 12.09 -1.09
N GLY A 308 19.36 11.46 -2.11
CA GLY A 308 19.67 11.70 -3.51
C GLY A 308 18.99 12.95 -4.05
N GLU A 309 19.02 13.11 -5.37
CA GLU A 309 18.43 14.26 -6.06
C GLU A 309 16.93 14.08 -6.32
N GLU A 310 16.47 12.84 -6.50
CA GLU A 310 15.08 12.51 -6.78
C GLU A 310 14.38 11.90 -5.56
N HIS A 311 13.05 11.89 -5.56
CA HIS A 311 12.23 11.41 -4.45
C HIS A 311 11.10 10.48 -4.92
N LEU A 312 10.40 9.86 -3.96
CA LEU A 312 9.34 8.89 -4.24
C LEU A 312 9.88 7.75 -5.13
N HIS A 313 9.10 7.31 -6.12
CA HIS A 313 9.50 6.26 -7.04
C HIS A 313 10.72 6.61 -7.91
N GLU A 314 10.94 7.88 -8.23
CA GLU A 314 12.13 8.35 -8.95
C GLU A 314 13.37 8.27 -8.05
N GLY A 315 13.24 8.61 -6.76
CA GLY A 315 14.29 8.45 -5.76
C GLY A 315 14.67 6.98 -5.52
N LEU A 316 13.70 6.07 -5.51
CA LEU A 316 14.00 4.63 -5.48
C LEU A 316 14.74 4.20 -6.75
N LEU A 317 14.33 4.68 -7.92
CA LEU A 317 15.00 4.37 -9.17
C LEU A 317 16.46 4.86 -9.17
N GLU A 318 16.70 6.08 -8.69
CA GLU A 318 18.04 6.64 -8.48
C GLU A 318 18.87 5.73 -7.55
N TYR A 319 18.33 5.36 -6.39
CA TYR A 319 18.99 4.47 -5.43
C TYR A 319 19.34 3.10 -6.03
N LEU A 320 18.45 2.53 -6.86
CA LEU A 320 18.69 1.26 -7.56
C LEU A 320 19.76 1.36 -8.64
N GLN A 321 19.89 2.52 -9.29
CA GLN A 321 20.90 2.74 -10.32
C GLN A 321 22.31 2.91 -9.74
N LEU A 322 22.44 3.41 -8.50
CA LEU A 322 23.72 3.50 -7.78
C LEU A 322 24.40 2.15 -7.56
N ARG A 323 23.67 1.03 -7.69
CA ARG A 323 24.22 -0.32 -7.60
C ARG A 323 25.26 -0.62 -8.66
N HIS A 324 25.20 0.11 -9.78
CA HIS A 324 26.05 -0.09 -10.94
C HIS A 324 27.22 0.90 -10.99
N CYS A 325 27.36 1.77 -9.99
CA CYS A 325 28.35 2.85 -9.92
C CYS A 325 29.62 2.49 -9.13
#